data_AF-A0A7G1I2I5-F1
#
_entry.id   AF-A0A7G1I2I5-F1
#
_cell.length_a   1.000
_cell.length_b   1.000
_cell.length_c   1.000
_cell.angle_alpha   90.00
_cell.angle_beta   90.00
_cell.angle_gamma   90.00
#
_symmetry.space_group_name_H-M   'P 1'
#
loop_
_entity.id
_entity.type
_entity.pdbx_description
1 polymer ?
#
loop_
_entity_poly.entity_id
_entity_poly.type
_entity_poly.pdbx_seq_one_letter_code
_entity_poly.pdbx_strand_id
1 'polypeptide(L)' 'MLIFGIDKFMAECRALVNFIGNAVATLFVARWNGELDLDRARKVLAGKRIRLPELGAEAATPALVATGAQHAGTHRT' A
#
# COMPACT_ATOMS: atom_id res chain seq x y z
N MET A 1 -2.85 -13.90 30.34
CA MET A 1 -2.25 -14.75 29.29
C MET A 1 -0.88 -14.20 28.95
N LEU A 2 0.20 -14.96 29.20
CA LEU A 2 1.60 -14.65 28.83
C LEU A 2 1.80 -14.40 27.32
N ILE A 3 0.70 -14.48 26.57
CA ILE A 3 0.48 -14.34 25.12
C ILE A 3 0.25 -12.88 24.66
N PHE A 4 0.02 -11.89 25.55
CA PHE A 4 -0.32 -10.50 25.13
C PHE A 4 0.73 -9.86 24.19
N GLY A 5 2.01 -10.18 24.37
CA GLY A 5 3.08 -9.68 23.50
C GLY A 5 3.08 -10.32 22.11
N ILE A 6 2.87 -11.64 22.04
CA ILE A 6 2.88 -12.38 20.77
C ILE A 6 1.60 -12.13 19.98
N ASP A 7 0.44 -11.98 20.62
CA ASP A 7 -0.83 -11.67 19.95
C ASP A 7 -0.83 -10.25 19.33
N LYS A 8 -0.30 -9.25 20.07
CA LYS A 8 -0.03 -7.91 19.54
C LYS A 8 1.00 -7.95 18.40
N PHE A 9 2.09 -8.69 18.57
CA PHE A 9 3.12 -8.86 17.54
C PHE A 9 2.53 -9.52 16.28
N MET A 10 1.69 -10.55 16.44
CA MET A 10 1.02 -11.23 15.32
C MET A 10 0.06 -10.30 14.58
N ALA A 11 -0.69 -9.45 15.29
CA ALA A 11 -1.53 -8.42 14.69
C ALA A 11 -0.71 -7.35 13.96
N GLU A 12 0.40 -6.90 14.55
CA GLU A 12 1.30 -5.91 13.95
C GLU A 12 2.04 -6.46 12.72
N CYS A 13 2.53 -7.70 12.79
CA CYS A 13 3.12 -8.38 11.65
C CYS A 13 2.11 -8.53 10.51
N ARG A 14 0.85 -8.89 10.83
CA ARG A 14 -0.22 -8.97 9.82
C ARG A 14 -0.47 -7.61 9.16
N ALA A 15 -0.52 -6.54 9.93
CA ALA A 15 -0.65 -5.19 9.38
C ALA A 15 0.57 -4.80 8.52
N LEU A 16 1.78 -5.16 8.96
CA LEU A 16 3.04 -4.88 8.26
C LEU A 16 3.12 -5.58 6.90
N VAL A 17 2.80 -6.88 6.84
CA VAL A 17 2.87 -7.62 5.56
C VAL A 17 1.81 -7.14 4.57
N ASN A 18 0.62 -6.73 5.05
CA ASN A 18 -0.41 -6.12 4.20
C ASN A 18 0.06 -4.77 3.64
N PHE A 19 0.71 -3.95 4.47
CA PHE A 19 1.27 -2.67 4.03
C PHE A 19 2.41 -2.85 3.03
N ILE A 20 3.38 -3.71 3.33
CA ILE A 20 4.51 -4.01 2.44
C ILE A 20 3.99 -4.60 1.12
N GLY A 21 3.03 -5.52 1.18
CA GLY A 21 2.41 -6.12 -0.01
C GLY A 21 1.83 -5.07 -0.95
N ASN A 22 1.04 -4.14 -0.41
CA ASN A 22 0.48 -3.05 -1.20
C ASN A 22 1.57 -2.13 -1.79
N ALA A 23 2.58 -1.75 -1.00
CA ALA A 23 3.66 -0.88 -1.45
C ALA A 23 4.51 -1.52 -2.56
N VAL A 24 4.85 -2.80 -2.40
CA VAL A 24 5.63 -3.56 -3.38
C VAL A 24 4.82 -3.81 -4.64
N ALA A 25 3.52 -4.09 -4.54
CA ALA A 25 2.64 -4.27 -5.70
C ALA A 25 2.63 -3.02 -6.59
N THR A 26 2.49 -1.82 -6.00
CA THR A 26 2.54 -0.56 -6.75
C THR A 26 3.89 -0.37 -7.45
N LEU A 27 5.00 -0.60 -6.73
CA LEU A 27 6.34 -0.43 -7.30
C LEU A 27 6.61 -1.44 -8.43
N PHE A 28 6.17 -2.68 -8.26
CA PHE A 28 6.33 -3.75 -9.22
C PHE A 28 5.53 -3.48 -10.51
N VAL A 29 4.25 -3.09 -10.39
CA VAL A 29 3.41 -2.76 -11.54
C VAL A 29 3.98 -1.56 -12.30
N ALA A 30 4.40 -0.49 -11.59
CA ALA A 30 5.03 0.66 -12.23
C ALA A 30 6.34 0.28 -12.94
N ARG A 31 7.11 -0.65 -12.36
CA ARG A 31 8.35 -1.17 -12.96
C ARG A 31 8.08 -2.01 -14.20
N TRP A 32 7.01 -2.79 -14.18
CA TRP A 32 6.59 -3.64 -15.29
C TRP A 32 6.07 -2.81 -16.47
N ASN A 33 5.30 -1.76 -16.20
CA ASN A 33 4.82 -0.82 -17.21
C ASN A 33 5.91 0.09 -17.78
N GLY A 34 7.11 0.10 -17.20
CA GLY A 34 8.20 0.99 -17.61
C GLY A 34 8.02 2.46 -17.21
N GLU A 35 6.99 2.77 -16.42
CA GLU A 35 6.68 4.13 -15.92
C GLU A 35 7.53 4.51 -14.70
N LEU A 36 8.23 3.54 -14.11
CA LEU A 36 9.10 3.76 -12.95
C LEU A 36 10.53 4.15 -13.34
N ASP A 37 10.88 5.42 -13.11
CA ASP A 37 12.27 5.90 -13.13
C ASP A 37 13.03 5.44 -11.88
N LEU A 38 13.88 4.41 -12.05
CA LEU A 38 14.68 3.82 -10.98
C LEU A 38 15.75 4.77 -10.40
N ASP A 39 16.35 5.63 -11.23
CA ASP A 39 17.38 6.55 -10.76
C ASP A 39 16.76 7.65 -9.90
N ARG A 40 15.58 8.13 -10.30
CA ARG A 40 14.80 9.07 -9.50
C ARG A 40 14.27 8.40 -8.23
N ALA A 41 13.69 7.21 -8.32
CA ALA A 41 13.18 6.47 -7.16
C ALA A 41 14.30 6.23 -6.12
N ARG A 42 15.49 5.80 -6.55
CA ARG A 42 16.64 5.60 -5.66
C ARG A 42 17.09 6.89 -4.98
N LYS A 43 17.11 8.01 -5.69
CA LYS A 43 17.45 9.33 -5.12
C LYS A 43 16.42 9.78 -4.07
N VAL A 44 15.11 9.62 -4.35
CA VAL A 44 14.03 9.96 -3.41
C VAL A 44 14.08 9.07 -2.17
N LEU A 45 14.21 7.75 -2.34
CA LEU A 45 14.30 6.79 -1.25
C LEU A 45 15.58 6.98 -0.40
N ALA A 46 16.66 7.50 -0.99
CA ALA A 46 17.87 7.91 -0.27
C ALA A 46 17.74 9.27 0.46
N GLY A 47 16.53 9.84 0.53
CA GLY A 47 16.24 11.08 1.24
C GLY A 47 16.59 12.36 0.46
N LYS A 48 17.01 12.25 -0.81
CA LYS A 48 17.24 13.45 -1.64
C LYS A 48 15.89 13.98 -2.11
N ARG A 49 15.53 15.19 -1.69
CA ARG A 49 14.29 15.85 -2.11
C ARG A 49 14.44 16.33 -3.55
N ILE A 50 13.83 15.62 -4.49
CA ILE A 50 13.85 15.97 -5.91
C ILE A 50 12.63 16.86 -6.18
N ARG A 51 12.83 18.00 -6.88
CA ARG A 51 11.72 18.81 -7.38
C ARG A 51 10.88 17.94 -8.33
N LEU A 52 9.61 17.75 -8.01
CA LEU A 52 8.69 17.07 -8.92
C LEU A 52 8.47 17.99 -10.13
N PRO A 53 8.58 17.50 -11.38
CA PRO A 53 7.92 18.15 -12.50
C PRO A 53 6.44 18.27 -12.14
N GLU A 54 5.80 19.39 -12.49
CA GLU A 54 4.36 19.61 -12.29
C GLU A 54 3.59 18.42 -12.90
N LEU A 55 3.23 17.43 -12.07
CA LEU A 55 2.41 16.32 -12.52
C LEU A 55 1.01 16.89 -12.69
N GLY A 56 0.53 16.93 -13.94
CA GLY A 56 -0.89 17.15 -14.21
C GLY A 56 -1.73 16.21 -13.34
N ALA A 57 -2.78 16.76 -12.73
CA ALA A 57 -3.58 16.15 -11.67
C ALA A 57 -4.46 14.96 -12.13
N GLU A 58 -3.87 13.96 -12.79
CA GLU A 58 -4.57 12.81 -13.35
C GLU A 58 -3.88 11.48 -12.98
N ALA A 59 -3.62 11.25 -11.70
CA ALA A 59 -3.06 9.96 -11.26
C ALA A 59 -3.63 9.45 -9.92
N ALA A 60 -4.76 10.01 -9.48
CA ALA A 60 -5.40 9.62 -8.22
C ALA A 60 -6.91 9.45 -8.40
N THR A 61 -7.32 8.56 -9.31
CA THR A 61 -8.68 8.00 -9.25
C THR A 61 -8.57 6.63 -8.58
N PRO A 62 -8.89 6.51 -7.28
CA PRO A 62 -8.92 5.21 -6.64
C PRO A 62 -10.14 4.43 -7.16
N ALA A 63 -9.96 3.64 -8.22
CA ALA A 63 -10.93 2.65 -8.68
C ALA A 63 -10.93 1.39 -7.79
N LEU A 64 -10.93 1.57 -6.46
CA LEU A 64 -10.99 0.48 -5.48
C LEU A 64 -11.86 0.85 -4.28
N VAL A 65 -13.11 1.24 -4.53
CA VAL A 65 -14.22 1.10 -3.57
C VAL A 65 -15.40 0.42 -4.29
N ALA A 66 -15.11 -0.66 -5.00
CA ALA A 66 -16.12 -1.45 -5.70
C ALA A 66 -15.89 -2.96 -5.51
N THR A 67 -15.54 -3.40 -4.30
CA THR A 67 -15.69 -4.80 -3.87
C THR A 67 -15.75 -4.82 -2.34
N GLY A 68 -16.97 -4.95 -1.80
CA GLY A 68 -17.19 -4.94 -0.35
C GLY A 68 -18.65 -4.83 0.10
N ALA A 69 -19.63 -4.76 -0.81
CA ALA A 69 -20.97 -5.23 -0.50
C ALA A 69 -20.97 -6.76 -0.68
N GLN A 70 -20.76 -7.50 0.42
CA GLN A 70 -21.24 -8.87 0.71
C GLN A 70 -20.35 -9.55 1.77
N HIS A 71 -20.67 -9.37 3.05
CA HIS A 71 -20.99 -10.48 3.96
C HIS A 71 -21.67 -9.94 5.21
N ALA A 72 -22.78 -10.60 5.58
CA ALA A 72 -23.53 -10.50 6.83
C ALA A 72 -24.55 -9.35 6.96
N GLY A 73 -25.63 -9.43 6.18
CA GLY A 73 -26.94 -9.41 6.83
C GLY A 73 -27.20 -10.78 7.48
N THR A 74 -27.82 -10.80 8.66
CA THR A 74 -28.32 -11.97 9.44
C THR A 74 -27.50 -12.37 10.66
N HIS A 75 -27.74 -11.70 11.80
CA HIS A 75 -28.28 -12.39 12.96
C HIS A 75 -29.00 -11.42 13.91
N ARG A 76 -30.34 -11.47 13.82
CA ARG A 76 -31.34 -11.31 14.87
C ARG A 76 -30.78 -11.31 16.30
N THR A 77 -30.87 -10.18 17.01
CA THR A 77 -31.72 -9.88 18.19
C THR A 77 -31.44 -8.47 18.66
#